data_AF-A0A505D3Y5-F1
#
_entry.id   AF-A0A505D3Y5-F1
#
_cell.length_a   1.000
_cell.length_b   1.000
_cell.length_c   1.000
_cell.angle_alpha   90.00
_cell.angle_beta   90.00
_cell.angle_gamma   90.00
#
_symmetry.space_group_name_H-M   'P 1'
#
loop_
_entity.id
_entity.type
_entity.pdbx_description
1 polymer ?
#
loop_
_entity_poly.entity_id
_entity_poly.type
_entity_poly.pdbx_seq_one_letter_code
_entity_poly.pdbx_strand_id
1 'polypeptide(L)'
;NKQRPLWASTGVKDPAYKDTLYVDELVAPNTVNTMPEATLEATEDHGQITGNTIAGTYEKARADLDAVERLGIAYDDVVQLLEDEGVEKFEASWNDLLKSTEAELKRLAPSEG
;
A
#
# COMPACT_ATOMS: atom_id res chain seq x y z
N ASN A 1 24.57 -4.13 -1.95
CA ASN A 1 23.32 -4.09 -2.74
C ASN A 1 22.71 -2.70 -2.66
N LYS A 2 22.02 -2.22 -3.71
CA LYS A 2 21.30 -0.93 -3.70
C LYS A 2 19.92 -1.10 -3.05
N GLN A 3 19.42 -0.06 -2.36
CA GLN A 3 18.03 -0.03 -1.90
C GLN A 3 17.12 0.17 -3.11
N ARG A 4 16.13 -0.70 -3.25
CA ARG A 4 15.13 -0.67 -4.32
C ARG A 4 13.86 0.00 -3.80
N PRO A 5 13.26 0.98 -4.52
CA PRO A 5 11.94 1.47 -4.18
C PRO A 5 10.93 0.31 -4.18
N LEU A 6 9.99 0.34 -3.25
CA LEU A 6 8.96 -0.68 -3.09
C LEU A 6 7.59 0.00 -3.03
N TRP A 7 6.69 -0.43 -3.91
CA TRP A 7 5.28 -0.03 -3.90
C TRP A 7 4.50 -0.97 -3.00
N ALA A 8 3.95 -0.43 -1.91
CA ALA A 8 3.10 -1.14 -0.97
C ALA A 8 1.65 -0.66 -1.08
N SER A 9 0.71 -1.42 -0.51
CA SER A 9 -0.73 -1.09 -0.54
C SER A 9 -1.31 -0.94 -1.96
N THR A 10 -0.85 -1.77 -2.89
CA THR A 10 -1.20 -1.70 -4.32
C THR A 10 -2.50 -2.43 -4.69
N GLY A 11 -3.28 -2.86 -3.70
CA GLY A 11 -4.63 -3.35 -3.92
C GLY A 11 -5.61 -2.18 -4.06
N VAL A 12 -6.26 -2.09 -5.22
CA VAL A 12 -7.24 -1.05 -5.55
C VAL A 12 -8.44 -1.13 -4.59
N LYS A 13 -8.89 0.03 -4.11
CA LYS A 13 -9.93 0.13 -3.07
C LYS A 13 -11.30 0.54 -3.60
N ASP A 14 -11.34 1.20 -4.76
CA ASP A 14 -12.56 1.65 -5.41
C ASP A 14 -12.81 0.80 -6.66
N PRO A 15 -13.96 0.09 -6.74
CA PRO A 15 -14.30 -0.78 -7.87
C PRO A 15 -14.51 -0.03 -9.19
N ALA A 16 -14.59 1.30 -9.18
CA ALA A 16 -14.62 2.09 -10.42
C ALA A 16 -13.29 2.06 -11.19
N TYR A 17 -12.20 1.69 -10.53
CA TYR A 17 -10.88 1.55 -11.15
C TYR A 17 -10.59 0.10 -11.52
N LYS A 18 -9.72 -0.09 -12.53
CA LYS A 18 -9.14 -1.40 -12.82
C LYS A 18 -8.46 -1.91 -11.55
N ASP A 19 -8.72 -3.14 -11.13
CA ASP A 19 -8.09 -3.80 -9.99
C ASP A 19 -6.57 -4.01 -10.16
N THR A 20 -6.06 -3.91 -11.39
CA THR A 20 -4.62 -3.91 -11.74
C THR A 20 -3.96 -2.53 -11.76
N LEU A 21 -4.70 -1.43 -11.53
CA LEU A 21 -4.24 -0.05 -11.76
C LEU A 21 -2.83 0.24 -11.20
N TYR A 22 -2.59 -0.08 -9.93
CA TYR A 22 -1.32 0.22 -9.26
C TYR A 22 -0.18 -0.73 -9.66
N VAL A 23 -0.45 -1.78 -10.42
CA VAL A 23 0.57 -2.65 -10.99
C VAL A 23 0.93 -2.17 -12.39
N ASP A 24 -0.07 -1.94 -13.23
CA ASP A 24 0.10 -1.50 -14.62
C ASP A 24 0.85 -0.15 -14.70
N GLU A 25 0.50 0.80 -13.84
CA GLU A 25 0.98 2.19 -13.93
C GLU A 25 2.28 2.46 -13.14
N LEU A 26 2.81 1.48 -12.38
CA LEU A 26 3.99 1.66 -11.51
C LEU A 26 5.16 0.73 -11.86
N VAL A 27 5.26 0.35 -13.14
CA VAL A 27 6.34 -0.50 -13.64
C VAL A 27 7.58 0.36 -13.92
N ALA A 28 8.69 0.05 -13.24
CA ALA A 28 9.98 0.71 -13.46
C ALA A 28 11.18 -0.21 -13.14
N PRO A 29 12.36 0.05 -13.72
CA PRO A 29 13.56 -0.72 -13.39
C PRO A 29 13.94 -0.62 -11.91
N ASN A 30 14.40 -1.72 -11.33
CA ASN A 30 14.91 -1.81 -9.96
C ASN A 30 13.87 -1.48 -8.86
N THR A 31 12.57 -1.59 -9.12
CA THR A 31 11.53 -1.48 -8.10
C THR A 31 11.01 -2.85 -7.65
N VAL A 32 10.24 -2.87 -6.57
CA VAL A 32 9.45 -4.02 -6.09
C VAL A 32 8.00 -3.56 -5.97
N ASN A 33 7.05 -4.46 -6.17
CA ASN A 33 5.65 -4.24 -5.81
C ASN A 33 5.23 -5.37 -4.86
N THR A 34 4.74 -5.04 -3.68
CA THR A 34 4.19 -6.02 -2.72
C THR A 34 2.68 -6.07 -2.86
N MET A 35 2.23 -6.94 -3.76
CA MET A 35 0.82 -7.09 -4.10
C MET A 35 0.09 -7.95 -3.06
N PRO A 36 -1.15 -7.60 -2.68
CA PRO A 36 -2.08 -8.57 -2.12
C PRO A 36 -2.33 -9.72 -3.12
N GLU A 37 -2.68 -10.91 -2.63
CA GLU A 37 -2.90 -12.10 -3.46
C GLU A 37 -3.93 -11.86 -4.57
N ALA A 38 -5.08 -11.26 -4.25
CA ALA A 38 -6.11 -10.94 -5.26
C ALA A 38 -5.60 -9.99 -6.36
N THR A 39 -4.71 -9.05 -6.03
CA THR A 39 -4.10 -8.14 -7.03
C THR A 39 -3.08 -8.89 -7.89
N LEU A 40 -2.34 -9.83 -7.32
CA LEU A 40 -1.43 -10.69 -8.07
C LEU A 40 -2.21 -11.56 -9.07
N GLU A 41 -3.29 -12.21 -8.64
CA GLU A 41 -4.16 -13.02 -9.48
C GLU A 41 -4.81 -12.20 -10.60
N ALA A 42 -5.34 -11.00 -10.29
CA ALA A 42 -5.91 -10.10 -11.30
C ALA A 42 -4.85 -9.64 -12.32
N THR A 43 -3.63 -9.37 -11.85
CA THR A 43 -2.51 -9.01 -12.74
C THR A 43 -2.13 -10.18 -13.65
N GLU A 44 -2.12 -11.41 -13.13
CA GLU A 44 -1.85 -12.62 -13.94
C GLU A 44 -2.93 -12.83 -15.01
N ASP A 45 -4.21 -12.64 -14.66
CA ASP A 45 -5.33 -12.84 -15.56
C ASP A 45 -5.40 -11.77 -16.67
N HIS A 46 -5.27 -10.48 -16.32
CA HIS A 46 -5.55 -9.39 -17.25
C HIS A 46 -4.71 -8.11 -17.06
N GLY A 47 -3.56 -8.19 -16.39
CA GLY A 47 -2.62 -7.07 -16.27
C GLY A 47 -2.03 -6.61 -17.62
N GLN A 48 -1.71 -5.32 -17.71
CA GLN A 48 -1.21 -4.67 -18.94
C GLN A 48 0.22 -4.15 -18.78
N ILE A 49 1.20 -5.07 -18.76
CA ILE A 49 2.62 -4.72 -18.56
C ILE A 49 3.30 -4.40 -19.89
N THR A 50 3.41 -3.11 -20.20
CA THR A 50 3.90 -2.61 -21.51
C THR A 50 5.33 -2.08 -21.50
N GLY A 51 6.01 -2.10 -20.35
CA GLY A 51 7.38 -1.60 -20.18
C GLY A 51 7.50 -0.68 -18.98
N ASN A 52 8.41 0.29 -19.04
CA ASN A 52 8.55 1.28 -17.98
C ASN A 52 7.46 2.35 -18.11
N THR A 53 6.43 2.27 -17.27
CA THR A 53 5.27 3.18 -17.27
C THR A 53 5.50 4.46 -16.48
N ILE A 54 6.60 4.55 -15.71
CA ILE A 54 6.99 5.75 -14.95
C ILE A 54 7.85 6.71 -15.79
N ALA A 55 8.70 6.20 -16.67
CA ALA A 55 9.58 7.06 -17.46
C ALA A 55 8.77 7.99 -18.38
N GLY A 56 9.05 9.29 -18.30
CA GLY A 56 8.39 10.32 -19.11
C GLY A 56 7.14 10.92 -18.46
N THR A 57 6.65 10.41 -17.32
CA THR A 57 5.43 10.93 -16.67
C THR A 57 5.70 11.99 -15.60
N TYR A 58 6.97 12.24 -15.25
CA TYR A 58 7.35 13.07 -14.11
C TYR A 58 6.81 14.51 -14.16
N GLU A 59 6.76 15.13 -15.34
CA GLU A 59 6.20 16.48 -15.49
C GLU A 59 4.70 16.50 -15.22
N LYS A 60 3.97 15.52 -15.77
CA LYS A 60 2.53 15.36 -15.50
C LYS A 60 2.28 15.10 -14.02
N ALA A 61 3.04 14.20 -13.39
CA ALA A 61 2.89 13.88 -11.98
C ALA A 61 3.07 15.11 -11.08
N ARG A 62 4.06 15.98 -11.38
CA ARG A 62 4.22 17.26 -10.69
C ARG A 62 3.04 18.19 -10.94
N ALA A 63 2.61 18.34 -12.18
CA ALA A 63 1.48 19.21 -12.53
C ALA A 63 0.16 18.76 -11.86
N ASP A 64 -0.04 17.45 -11.69
CA ASP A 64 -1.19 16.88 -10.97
C ASP A 64 -1.13 17.24 -9.47
N LEU A 65 0.04 17.11 -8.83
CA LEU A 65 0.22 17.53 -7.43
C LEU A 65 0.01 19.04 -7.25
N ASP A 66 0.58 19.87 -8.13
CA ASP A 66 0.38 21.33 -8.10
C ASP A 66 -1.11 21.70 -8.30
N ALA A 67 -1.85 20.91 -9.10
CA ALA A 67 -3.27 21.13 -9.32
C ALA A 67 -4.09 20.82 -8.06
N VAL A 68 -3.74 19.76 -7.34
CA VAL A 68 -4.35 19.41 -6.04
C VAL A 68 -4.07 20.50 -5.01
N GLU A 69 -2.84 21.01 -4.95
CA GLU A 69 -2.48 22.11 -4.04
C GLU A 69 -3.26 23.40 -4.34
N ARG A 70 -3.46 23.73 -5.63
CA ARG A 70 -4.30 24.88 -6.03
C ARG A 70 -5.77 24.76 -5.61
N LEU A 71 -6.24 23.56 -5.28
CA LEU A 71 -7.58 23.34 -4.69
C LEU A 71 -7.60 23.53 -3.17
N GLY A 72 -6.47 23.91 -2.56
CA GLY A 72 -6.32 24.11 -1.12
C GLY A 72 -6.02 22.83 -0.33
N ILE A 73 -5.60 21.76 -1.02
CA ILE A 73 -5.22 20.49 -0.39
C ILE A 73 -3.70 20.46 -0.27
N ALA A 74 -3.17 20.75 0.92
CA ALA A 74 -1.73 20.76 1.16
C ALA A 74 -1.16 19.34 1.15
N TYR A 75 -0.13 19.12 0.33
CA TYR A 75 0.53 17.81 0.24
C TYR A 75 1.13 17.37 1.58
N ASP A 76 1.82 18.29 2.27
CA ASP A 76 2.48 18.01 3.55
C ASP A 76 1.47 17.61 4.63
N ASP A 77 0.32 18.29 4.70
CA ASP A 77 -0.75 17.95 5.65
C ASP A 77 -1.34 16.56 5.38
N VAL A 78 -1.54 16.21 4.10
CA VAL A 78 -2.03 14.88 3.71
C VAL A 78 -1.01 13.79 4.06
N VAL A 79 0.27 14.02 3.78
CA VAL A 79 1.34 13.06 4.10
C VAL A 79 1.47 12.87 5.60
N GLN A 80 1.42 13.95 6.40
CA GLN A 80 1.47 13.86 7.87
C GLN A 80 0.28 13.06 8.41
N LEU A 81 -0.94 13.35 7.92
CA LEU A 81 -2.14 12.61 8.33
C LEU A 81 -2.02 11.10 8.01
N LEU A 82 -1.52 10.76 6.81
CA LEU A 82 -1.34 9.36 6.41
C LEU A 82 -0.26 8.66 7.25
N GLU A 83 0.79 9.37 7.65
CA GLU A 83 1.82 8.84 8.55
C GLU A 83 1.25 8.56 9.94
N ASP A 84 0.56 9.55 10.54
CA ASP A 84 -0.04 9.44 11.86
C ASP A 84 -1.06 8.29 11.92
N GLU A 85 -2.02 8.27 10.99
CA GLU A 85 -2.99 7.18 10.89
C GLU A 85 -2.33 5.83 10.59
N GLY A 86 -1.22 5.84 9.85
CA GLY A 86 -0.42 4.64 9.58
C GLY A 86 0.10 4.06 10.88
N VAL A 87 0.80 4.86 11.69
CA VAL A 87 1.35 4.45 12.99
C VAL A 87 0.24 3.91 13.90
N GLU A 88 -0.89 4.63 13.99
CA GLU A 88 -2.04 4.20 14.80
C GLU A 88 -2.60 2.83 14.36
N LYS A 89 -2.76 2.60 13.05
CA LYS A 89 -3.25 1.31 12.50
C LYS A 89 -2.28 0.17 12.78
N PHE A 90 -0.96 0.43 12.72
CA PHE A 90 0.06 -0.55 13.07
C PHE A 90 0.03 -0.88 14.57
N GLU A 91 -0.07 0.12 15.45
CA GLU A 91 -0.19 -0.09 16.90
C GLU A 91 -1.45 -0.89 17.25
N ALA A 92 -2.59 -0.55 16.66
CA ALA A 92 -3.84 -1.27 16.87
C ALA A 92 -3.70 -2.75 16.47
N SER A 93 -3.16 -3.02 15.27
CA SER A 93 -2.95 -4.38 14.77
C SER A 93 -1.99 -5.19 15.65
N TRP A 94 -0.96 -4.55 16.20
CA TRP A 94 -0.03 -5.17 17.14
C TRP A 94 -0.68 -5.53 18.47
N ASN A 95 -1.47 -4.62 19.04
CA ASN A 95 -2.20 -4.88 20.28
C ASN A 95 -3.23 -6.01 20.12
N ASP A 96 -3.88 -6.12 18.96
CA ASP A 96 -4.81 -7.21 18.69
C ASP A 96 -4.09 -8.56 18.55
N LEU A 97 -2.90 -8.59 17.94
CA LEU A 97 -2.04 -9.78 17.94
C LEU A 97 -1.65 -10.21 19.36
N LEU A 98 -1.26 -9.26 20.23
CA LEU A 98 -0.92 -9.55 21.63
C LEU A 98 -2.11 -10.15 22.40
N LYS A 99 -3.31 -9.56 22.29
CA LYS A 99 -4.53 -10.08 22.93
C LYS A 99 -4.85 -11.49 22.46
N SER A 100 -4.76 -11.75 21.15
CA SER A 100 -4.99 -13.08 20.57
C SER A 100 -4.01 -14.11 21.12
N THR A 101 -2.73 -13.73 21.19
CA THR A 101 -1.66 -14.59 21.73
C THR A 101 -1.87 -14.89 23.22
N GLU A 102 -2.24 -13.87 24.02
CA GLU A 102 -2.54 -14.04 25.44
C GLU A 102 -3.75 -14.95 25.68
N ALA A 103 -4.81 -14.79 24.89
CA ALA A 103 -5.99 -15.64 24.96
C ALA A 103 -5.64 -17.12 24.68
N GLU A 104 -4.79 -17.36 23.68
CA GLU A 104 -4.35 -18.71 23.34
C GLU A 104 -3.44 -19.31 24.42
N LEU A 105 -2.53 -18.54 25.01
CA LEU A 105 -1.72 -18.98 26.14
C LEU A 105 -2.57 -19.36 27.36
N LYS A 106 -3.60 -18.55 27.67
CA LYS A 106 -4.55 -18.86 28.76
C LYS A 106 -5.36 -20.12 28.48
N ARG A 107 -5.80 -20.31 27.23
CA ARG A 107 -6.55 -21.51 26.82
C ARG A 107 -5.74 -22.79 27.00
N LEU A 108 -4.43 -22.72 26.78
CA LEU A 108 -3.50 -23.84 26.89
C LEU A 108 -2.92 -24.02 28.31
N ALA A 109 -3.16 -23.07 29.21
CA ALA A 109 -2.71 -23.18 30.59
C ALA A 109 -3.42 -24.37 31.28
N PRO A 110 -2.70 -25.27 31.97
CA PRO A 110 -3.33 -26.35 32.71
C PRO A 110 -4.24 -25.77 33.80
N SER A 111 -5.41 -26.38 34.01
CA SER A 111 -6.25 -26.06 35.16
C SER A 111 -5.48 -26.38 36.44
N GLU A 112 -5.24 -25.38 37.28
CA GLU A 112 -4.79 -25.65 38.65
C GLU A 112 -5.89 -26.49 39.33
N GLY A 113 -5.52 -27.73 39.70
CA GLY A 113 -6.41 -28.70 40.32
C GLY A 113 -6.72 -28.38 41.78
#